data_AF-A0A1H8PUQ6-F1
#
_entry.id   AF-A0A1H8PUQ6-F1
#
_cell.length_a   1.000
_cell.length_b   1.000
_cell.length_c   1.000
_cell.angle_alpha   90.00
_cell.angle_beta   90.00
_cell.angle_gamma   90.00
#
_symmetry.space_group_name_H-M   'P 1'
#
loop_
_entity.id
_entity.type
_entity.pdbx_description
1 polymer ?
#
loop_
_entity_poly.entity_id
_entity_poly.type
_entity_poly.pdbx_seq_one_letter_code
_entity_poly.pdbx_strand_id
1 'polypeptide(L)'
;MNDSEEHATGPALRASDAERHQVEAQLQHHYAVGRLTLPELEERVVAAYEARTREQLRALLADLPGEAQQPAPPSPVIDSRLLIVLLCVSPPAALVYWLIRQRAARRLTTRASAR
;
A
#
# COMPACT_ATOMS: atom_id res chain seq x y z
N MET A 1 -27.26 -20.69 33.69
CA MET A 1 -27.49 -20.53 32.24
C MET A 1 -26.53 -19.42 31.80
N ASN A 2 -25.35 -19.87 31.37
CA ASN A 2 -24.15 -19.21 30.83
C ASN A 2 -23.89 -17.70 31.02
N ASP A 3 -22.80 -17.41 31.73
CA ASP A 3 -21.49 -16.91 31.24
C ASP A 3 -21.33 -16.50 29.75
N SER A 4 -22.25 -15.73 29.15
CA SER A 4 -22.16 -15.39 27.72
C SER A 4 -21.74 -13.96 27.37
N GLU A 5 -21.55 -13.04 28.31
CA GLU A 5 -21.34 -11.63 27.92
C GLU A 5 -20.19 -10.89 28.63
N GLU A 6 -19.10 -11.60 28.98
CA GLU A 6 -17.81 -10.93 29.10
C GLU A 6 -17.14 -10.90 27.71
N HIS A 7 -17.76 -10.15 26.79
CA HIS A 7 -17.10 -9.73 25.55
C HIS A 7 -15.91 -8.86 25.97
N ALA A 8 -14.77 -9.50 26.21
CA ALA A 8 -13.51 -8.84 26.47
C ALA A 8 -13.13 -7.99 25.25
N THR A 9 -13.63 -6.75 25.23
CA THR A 9 -13.06 -5.66 24.43
C THR A 9 -11.69 -5.39 25.01
N GLY A 10 -10.72 -6.21 24.60
CA GLY A 10 -9.31 -5.99 24.89
C GLY A 10 -8.90 -4.58 24.43
N PRO A 11 -7.81 -4.03 24.98
CA PRO A 11 -7.38 -2.68 24.66
C PRO A 11 -7.29 -2.48 23.14
N ALA A 12 -8.02 -1.48 22.62
CA ALA A 12 -8.12 -1.23 21.19
C ALA A 12 -6.72 -1.05 20.58
N LEU A 13 -6.38 -1.94 19.63
CA LEU A 13 -5.07 -1.94 18.99
C LEU A 13 -4.90 -0.68 18.15
N ARG A 14 -3.81 0.07 18.40
CA ARG A 14 -3.46 1.28 17.63
C ARG A 14 -3.19 0.92 16.18
N ALA A 15 -3.71 1.77 15.28
CA ALA A 15 -3.44 1.69 13.85
C ALA A 15 -2.03 2.19 13.54
N SER A 16 -1.27 1.40 12.80
CA SER A 16 0.01 1.81 12.22
C SER A 16 -0.19 2.63 10.94
N ASP A 17 0.81 3.42 10.54
CA ASP A 17 0.76 4.16 9.27
C ASP A 17 0.65 3.24 8.06
N ALA A 18 1.29 2.07 8.10
CA ALA A 18 1.17 1.06 7.05
C ALA A 18 -0.29 0.58 6.89
N GLU A 19 -1.02 0.41 7.99
CA GLU A 19 -2.44 0.04 7.95
C GLU A 19 -3.31 1.18 7.40
N ARG A 20 -3.01 2.45 7.72
CA ARG A 20 -3.72 3.61 7.13
C ARG A 20 -3.55 3.64 5.61
N HIS A 21 -2.32 3.50 5.13
CA HIS A 21 -2.02 3.44 3.69
C HIS A 21 -2.69 2.24 3.01
N GLN A 22 -2.74 1.08 3.67
CA GLN A 22 -3.42 -0.10 3.13
C GLN A 22 -4.93 0.16 2.97
N VAL A 23 -5.55 0.83 3.93
CA VAL A 23 -6.98 1.20 3.84
C VAL A 23 -7.20 2.24 2.74
N GLU A 24 -6.36 3.25 2.62
CA GLU A 24 -6.42 4.22 1.52
C GLU A 24 -6.38 3.51 0.15
N ALA A 25 -5.44 2.57 -0.03
CA ALA A 25 -5.32 1.82 -1.29
C ALA A 25 -6.59 1.00 -1.62
N GLN A 26 -7.22 0.39 -0.62
CA GLN A 26 -8.49 -0.33 -0.79
C GLN A 26 -9.63 0.63 -1.16
N LEU A 27 -9.72 1.79 -0.50
CA LEU A 27 -10.72 2.81 -0.85
C LEU A 27 -10.53 3.31 -2.28
N GLN A 28 -9.29 3.58 -2.70
CA GLN A 28 -8.97 3.96 -4.08
C GLN A 28 -9.36 2.86 -5.08
N HIS A 29 -9.16 1.58 -4.72
CA HIS A 29 -9.60 0.45 -5.53
C HIS A 29 -11.13 0.44 -5.70
N HIS A 30 -11.87 0.57 -4.60
CA HIS A 30 -13.34 0.63 -4.62
C HIS A 30 -13.88 1.83 -5.41
N TYR A 31 -13.20 2.97 -5.38
CA TYR A 31 -13.49 4.09 -6.29
C TYR A 31 -13.27 3.72 -7.76
N ALA A 32 -12.13 3.10 -8.08
CA ALA A 32 -11.80 2.71 -9.46
C ALA A 32 -12.81 1.70 -10.06
N VAL A 33 -13.37 0.81 -9.23
CA VAL A 33 -14.43 -0.13 -9.66
C VAL A 33 -15.85 0.47 -9.56
N GLY A 34 -15.98 1.76 -9.24
CA GLY A 34 -17.24 2.51 -9.23
C GLY A 34 -18.15 2.20 -8.03
N ARG A 35 -17.60 1.69 -6.92
CA ARG A 35 -18.33 1.42 -5.66
C ARG A 35 -18.36 2.63 -4.73
N LEU A 36 -17.39 3.52 -4.86
CA LEU A 36 -17.35 4.80 -4.19
C LEU A 36 -17.41 5.91 -5.23
N THR A 37 -18.09 6.98 -4.89
CA THR A 37 -17.98 8.26 -5.61
C THR A 37 -16.72 9.00 -5.16
N LEU A 38 -16.27 9.99 -5.93
CA LEU A 38 -15.12 10.83 -5.57
C LEU A 38 -15.28 11.52 -4.19
N PRO A 39 -16.42 12.17 -3.87
CA PRO A 39 -16.58 12.80 -2.55
C PRO A 39 -16.54 11.80 -1.39
N GLU A 40 -17.12 10.59 -1.57
CA GLU A 40 -17.05 9.53 -0.55
C GLU A 40 -15.63 9.00 -0.36
N LEU A 41 -14.85 8.89 -1.45
CA LEU A 41 -13.44 8.53 -1.38
C LEU A 41 -12.67 9.55 -0.55
N GLU A 42 -12.80 10.84 -0.86
CA GLU A 42 -12.09 11.92 -0.17
C GLU A 42 -12.42 11.94 1.33
N GLU A 43 -13.70 11.85 1.69
CA GLU A 43 -14.16 11.80 3.09
C GLU A 43 -13.56 10.59 3.84
N ARG A 44 -13.61 9.40 3.23
CA ARG A 44 -13.10 8.19 3.87
C ARG A 44 -11.59 8.14 3.97
N VAL A 45 -10.87 8.71 2.99
CA VAL A 45 -9.40 8.81 3.05
C VAL A 45 -8.98 9.73 4.20
N VAL A 46 -9.64 10.88 4.36
CA VAL A 46 -9.40 11.77 5.51
C VAL A 46 -9.67 11.02 6.82
N ALA A 47 -10.81 10.33 6.92
CA ALA A 47 -11.16 9.54 8.11
C ALA A 47 -10.15 8.41 8.39
N ALA A 48 -9.59 7.78 7.36
CA ALA A 48 -8.55 6.75 7.51
C ALA A 48 -7.26 7.33 8.11
N TYR A 49 -6.89 8.55 7.70
CA TYR A 49 -5.73 9.25 8.25
C TYR A 49 -5.96 9.83 9.64
N GLU A 50 -7.21 10.01 10.08
CA GLU A 50 -7.54 10.43 11.45
C GLU A 50 -7.70 9.25 12.42
N ALA A 51 -8.08 8.07 11.92
CA ALA A 51 -8.32 6.87 12.71
C ALA A 51 -7.13 6.53 13.63
N ARG A 52 -7.37 6.30 14.91
CA ARG A 52 -6.33 5.95 15.90
C ARG A 52 -6.24 4.44 16.14
N THR A 53 -7.28 3.69 15.83
CA THR A 53 -7.36 2.26 16.11
C THR A 53 -7.63 1.45 14.85
N ARG A 54 -7.19 0.18 14.85
CA ARG A 54 -7.47 -0.79 13.77
C ARG A 54 -8.95 -1.04 13.57
N GLU A 55 -9.75 -0.88 14.61
CA GLU A 55 -11.20 -1.02 14.55
C GLU A 55 -11.85 0.13 13.78
N GLN A 56 -11.42 1.36 14.02
CA GLN A 56 -11.87 2.52 13.24
C GLN A 56 -11.53 2.36 11.76
N LEU A 57 -10.33 1.87 11.45
CA LEU A 57 -9.94 1.55 10.07
C LEU A 57 -10.82 0.47 9.43
N ARG A 58 -11.16 -0.59 10.17
CA ARG A 58 -12.07 -1.64 9.67
C ARG A 58 -13.48 -1.12 9.43
N ALA A 59 -13.98 -0.22 10.27
CA ALA A 59 -15.31 0.36 10.12
C ALA A 59 -15.48 1.12 8.78
N LEU A 60 -14.42 1.76 8.28
CA LEU A 60 -14.45 2.49 7.00
C LEU A 60 -14.61 1.60 5.76
N LEU A 61 -14.33 0.30 5.90
CA LEU A 61 -14.43 -0.70 4.85
C LEU A 61 -15.61 -1.67 5.05
N ALA A 62 -16.34 -1.56 6.17
CA ALA A 62 -17.32 -2.57 6.59
C ALA A 62 -18.54 -2.66 5.68
N ASP A 63 -18.88 -1.58 4.99
CA ASP A 63 -19.97 -1.48 4.02
C ASP A 63 -19.54 -1.86 2.60
N LEU A 64 -18.23 -2.01 2.36
CA LEU A 64 -17.68 -2.39 1.06
C LEU A 64 -17.58 -3.93 1.00
N PRO A 65 -17.82 -4.54 -0.17
CA PRO A 65 -17.64 -5.98 -0.33
C PRO A 65 -16.18 -6.31 0.02
N GLY A 66 -16.00 -7.21 0.98
CA GLY A 66 -14.68 -7.50 1.51
C GLY A 66 -13.72 -7.97 0.40
N GLU A 67 -12.82 -7.10 -0.01
CA GLU A 67 -11.47 -7.52 -0.37
C GLU A 67 -10.95 -8.16 0.92
N ALA A 68 -11.06 -9.48 1.04
CA ALA A 68 -10.51 -10.18 2.20
C ALA A 68 -9.11 -9.62 2.41
N GLN A 69 -8.83 -9.08 3.60
CA GLN A 69 -7.50 -8.62 3.97
C GLN A 69 -6.59 -9.84 3.85
N GLN A 70 -6.11 -10.08 2.63
CA GLN A 70 -5.06 -11.03 2.40
C GLN A 70 -3.95 -10.46 3.26
N PRO A 71 -3.47 -11.21 4.28
CA PRO A 71 -2.35 -10.75 5.07
C PRO A 71 -1.29 -10.36 4.05
N ALA A 72 -0.95 -9.06 4.03
CA ALA A 72 -0.03 -8.55 3.04
C ALA A 72 1.20 -9.46 3.12
N PRO A 73 1.63 -10.10 2.00
CA PRO A 73 2.84 -10.91 2.04
C PRO A 73 3.92 -10.03 2.64
N PRO A 74 4.73 -10.52 3.61
CA PRO A 74 5.70 -9.68 4.30
C PRO A 74 6.52 -8.96 3.25
N SER A 75 6.26 -7.66 3.07
CA SER A 75 7.02 -6.87 2.12
C SER A 75 8.43 -6.84 2.69
N PRO A 76 9.45 -7.35 1.99
CA PRO A 76 10.80 -7.23 2.48
C PRO A 76 11.10 -5.74 2.52
N VAL A 77 11.09 -5.16 3.71
CA VAL A 77 11.66 -3.85 3.97
C VAL A 77 13.16 -4.02 3.78
N ILE A 78 13.61 -3.91 2.52
CA ILE A 78 15.03 -3.93 2.22
C ILE A 78 15.57 -2.61 2.77
N ASP A 79 16.17 -2.68 3.95
CA ASP A 79 16.83 -1.55 4.58
C ASP A 79 17.73 -0.85 3.55
N SER A 80 17.52 0.45 3.35
CA SER A 80 18.33 1.25 2.42
C SER A 80 19.83 1.12 2.72
N ARG A 81 20.20 0.83 3.98
CA ARG A 81 21.57 0.52 4.39
C ARG A 81 22.08 -0.81 3.85
N LEU A 82 21.27 -1.86 3.83
CA LEU A 82 21.61 -3.14 3.20
C LEU A 82 21.72 -3.01 1.68
N LEU A 83 20.89 -2.17 1.06
CA LEU A 83 20.97 -1.86 -0.37
C LEU A 83 22.30 -1.16 -0.71
N ILE A 84 22.74 -0.21 0.11
CA ILE A 84 24.05 0.47 -0.04
C ILE A 84 25.22 -0.51 0.15
N VAL A 85 25.17 -1.38 1.16
CA VAL A 85 26.21 -2.40 1.39
C VAL A 85 26.27 -3.41 0.24
N LEU A 86 25.12 -3.87 -0.26
CA LEU A 86 25.03 -4.78 -1.42
C LEU A 86 25.61 -4.13 -2.69
N LEU A 87 25.32 -2.83 -2.89
CA LEU A 87 25.86 -2.02 -3.98
C LEU A 87 27.40 -1.87 -3.89
N CYS A 88 27.95 -1.78 -2.68
CA CYS A 88 29.41 -1.72 -2.46
C CYS A 88 30.11 -3.08 -2.64
N VAL A 89 29.45 -4.20 -2.31
CA VAL A 89 30.05 -5.55 -2.35
C VAL A 89 29.95 -6.21 -3.73
N SER A 90 29.01 -5.79 -4.60
CA SER A 90 28.81 -6.40 -5.92
C SER A 90 28.44 -5.41 -7.05
N PRO A 91 29.38 -4.55 -7.49
CA PRO A 91 29.19 -3.62 -8.62
C PRO A 91 28.67 -4.22 -9.95
N PRO A 92 29.03 -5.45 -10.38
CA PRO A 92 28.63 -5.93 -11.71
C PRO A 92 27.13 -6.25 -11.84
N ALA A 93 26.43 -6.59 -10.74
CA ALA A 93 25.00 -6.89 -10.79
C ALA A 93 24.14 -5.63 -11.04
N ALA A 94 24.55 -4.50 -10.44
CA ALA A 94 23.91 -3.21 -10.67
C ALA A 94 24.08 -2.72 -12.13
N LEU A 95 25.24 -3.00 -12.74
CA LEU A 95 25.51 -2.65 -14.14
C LEU A 95 24.62 -3.43 -15.12
N VAL A 96 24.43 -4.73 -14.88
CA VAL A 96 23.56 -5.60 -15.69
C VAL A 96 22.09 -5.16 -15.57
N TYR A 97 21.61 -4.93 -14.35
CA TYR A 97 20.24 -4.45 -14.12
C TYR A 97 19.98 -3.07 -14.76
N TRP A 98 20.95 -2.16 -14.67
CA TRP A 98 20.86 -0.84 -15.27
C TRP A 98 20.89 -0.89 -16.81
N LEU A 99 21.74 -1.73 -17.40
CA LEU A 99 21.78 -1.92 -18.86
C LEU A 99 20.49 -2.55 -19.41
N ILE A 100 19.88 -3.48 -18.66
CA ILE A 100 18.59 -4.07 -19.03
C ILE A 100 17.48 -3.01 -18.97
N ARG A 101 17.43 -2.18 -17.92
CA ARG A 101 16.44 -1.08 -17.83
C ARG A 101 16.65 0.01 -18.88
N GLN A 102 17.90 0.34 -19.25
CA GLN A 102 18.17 1.40 -20.21
C GLN A 102 17.76 1.09 -21.65
N ARG A 103 17.73 -0.19 -22.03
CA ARG A 103 17.35 -0.60 -23.38
C ARG A 103 15.88 -0.34 -23.71
N ALA A 104 15.01 -0.18 -22.70
CA ALA A 104 13.60 0.12 -22.89
C ALA A 104 13.33 1.60 -23.24
N ALA A 105 14.21 2.53 -22.85
CA ALA A 105 13.99 3.97 -23.00
C ALA A 105 14.51 4.58 -24.33
N ARG A 106 15.31 3.85 -25.13
CA ARG A 106 15.99 4.38 -26.33
C ARG A 106 15.26 4.07 -27.65
N ARG A 107 13.93 4.01 -27.68
CA ARG A 107 13.15 3.89 -28.94
C ARG A 107 12.46 5.18 -29.39
N LEU A 108 12.58 6.29 -28.65
CA LEU A 108 11.80 7.50 -28.91
C LEU A 108 12.59 8.71 -29.45
N THR A 109 13.92 8.65 -29.54
CA THR A 109 14.70 9.84 -29.94
C THR A 109 15.25 9.81 -31.38
N THR A 110 15.01 8.77 -32.16
CA THR A 110 15.47 8.69 -33.57
C THR A 110 14.43 9.18 -34.59
N ARG A 111 13.53 10.11 -34.23
CA ARG A 111 12.60 10.74 -35.20
C ARG A 111 12.55 12.26 -35.20
N ALA A 112 13.35 12.94 -34.36
CA ALA A 112 13.30 14.41 -34.22
C ALA A 112 14.56 15.14 -34.70
N SER A 113 15.43 14.49 -35.51
CA SER A 113 16.56 15.16 -36.17
C SER A 113 16.55 14.89 -37.67
N ALA A 114 15.46 15.30 -38.31
CA ALA A 114 15.34 15.41 -39.76
C ALA A 114 14.21 16.40 -40.08
N ARG A 115 14.39 17.66 -39.69
CA ARG A 115 13.75 18.80 -40.37
C ARG A 115 14.49 20.08 -40.09
#